data_AF-A0A2Z3RVV8-F1
#
_entry.id   AF-A0A2Z3RVV8-F1
#
_cell.length_a   1.000
_cell.length_b   1.000
_cell.length_c   1.000
_cell.angle_alpha   90.00
_cell.angle_beta   90.00
_cell.angle_gamma   90.00
#
_symmetry.space_group_name_H-M   'P 1'
#
loop_
_entity.id
_entity.type
_entity.pdbx_description
1 polymer ?
#
loop_
_entity_poly.entity_id
_entity_poly.type
_entity_poly.pdbx_seq_one_letter_code
_entity_poly.pdbx_strand_id
1 'polypeptide(L)'
;MSKEPTGDVDRPFKLVTTPARFGLLIALVAAVCGLLWLFGGQLAVKAPAMGVMVNPPGNVEVFSTVSGTIENNLIPSGTPVLKGDVLATVKTPEGDFVDISSPIDGKVVSLSTTEFALISAGSPVVTLAHNTEPMIGLIFVPSTAMDDVVPGLKVEVSPDTTDLTQAGYIVGKVTKVDPLPVTVERLQLILGDTGQAQQLLAAGPVQEVFVELEQDPQGALGLYWSGEGPAAAEDISSGTIVEAKIILRNQTPWEAFTGN
;
A
#
# COMPACT_ATOMS: atom_id res chain seq x y z
N MET A 1 38.04 18.49 -77.04
CA MET A 1 37.55 17.10 -76.93
C MET A 1 38.22 16.47 -75.72
N SER A 2 37.48 16.38 -74.62
CA SER A 2 36.96 15.11 -74.05
C SER A 2 38.07 14.32 -73.34
N LYS A 3 38.19 14.50 -72.02
CA LYS A 3 37.63 13.66 -70.94
C LYS A 3 38.26 12.26 -70.93
N GLU A 4 39.06 11.99 -69.91
CA GLU A 4 38.93 10.83 -69.02
C GLU A 4 39.79 11.05 -67.76
N PRO A 5 39.17 10.98 -66.57
CA PRO A 5 39.76 10.23 -65.48
C PRO A 5 38.73 9.20 -65.00
N THR A 6 38.95 7.95 -65.35
CA THR A 6 38.12 6.83 -64.88
C THR A 6 38.89 6.12 -63.78
N GLY A 7 38.27 6.08 -62.60
CA GLY A 7 38.43 4.98 -61.65
C GLY A 7 39.63 5.05 -60.73
N ASP A 8 39.44 5.69 -59.58
CA ASP A 8 40.05 5.21 -58.34
C ASP A 8 39.01 5.23 -57.21
N VAL A 9 38.03 4.33 -57.33
CA VAL A 9 37.06 4.01 -56.27
C VAL A 9 36.99 2.50 -56.17
N ASP A 10 38.12 1.85 -55.91
CA ASP A 10 38.13 0.43 -55.57
C ASP A 10 39.17 0.17 -54.48
N ARG A 11 38.84 0.66 -53.28
CA ARG A 11 39.38 0.03 -52.08
C ARG A 11 38.47 -1.15 -51.77
N PRO A 12 38.88 -2.41 -52.04
CA PRO A 12 38.09 -3.54 -51.59
C PRO A 12 38.01 -3.42 -50.06
N PHE A 13 36.79 -3.18 -49.55
CA PHE A 13 36.48 -3.43 -48.16
C PHE A 13 36.95 -4.85 -47.89
N LYS A 14 38.02 -5.00 -47.11
CA LYS A 14 38.38 -6.29 -46.53
C LYS A 14 37.19 -6.65 -45.66
N LEU A 15 36.28 -7.46 -46.21
CA LEU A 15 35.37 -8.25 -45.42
C LEU A 15 36.26 -8.97 -44.42
N VAL A 16 36.23 -8.51 -43.17
CA VAL A 16 36.66 -9.32 -42.05
C VAL A 16 35.67 -10.47 -42.07
N THR A 17 36.00 -11.52 -42.82
CA THR A 17 35.25 -12.76 -42.81
C THR A 17 35.47 -13.31 -41.42
N THR A 18 34.58 -12.96 -40.50
CA THR A 18 34.59 -13.54 -39.16
C THR A 18 34.64 -15.04 -39.38
N PRO A 19 35.71 -15.74 -38.95
CA PRO A 19 35.88 -17.14 -39.31
C PRO A 19 34.65 -17.90 -38.82
N ALA A 20 33.96 -18.65 -39.68
CA ALA A 20 32.64 -19.22 -39.40
C ALA A 20 32.55 -19.96 -38.05
N ARG A 21 33.68 -20.53 -37.60
CA ARG A 21 33.87 -21.13 -36.26
C ARG A 21 33.59 -20.18 -35.07
N PHE A 22 33.93 -18.90 -35.16
CA PHE A 22 33.62 -17.91 -34.13
C PHE A 22 32.13 -17.58 -34.12
N GLY A 23 31.50 -17.49 -35.30
CA GLY A 23 30.04 -17.35 -35.40
C GLY A 23 29.31 -18.53 -34.77
N LEU A 24 29.77 -19.76 -35.04
CA LEU A 24 29.21 -20.98 -34.45
C LEU A 24 29.42 -21.03 -32.93
N LEU A 25 30.60 -20.65 -32.43
CA LEU A 25 30.89 -20.64 -31.00
C LEU A 25 30.04 -19.61 -30.27
N ILE A 26 29.87 -18.40 -30.82
CA ILE A 26 28.98 -17.38 -30.26
C ILE A 26 27.54 -17.88 -30.23
N ALA A 27 27.07 -18.51 -31.31
CA ALA A 27 25.72 -19.08 -31.36
C ALA A 27 25.52 -20.18 -30.30
N LEU A 28 26.51 -21.05 -30.09
CA LEU A 28 26.46 -22.11 -29.08
C LEU A 28 26.47 -21.53 -27.66
N VAL A 29 27.34 -20.55 -27.39
CA VAL A 29 27.35 -19.86 -26.09
C VAL A 29 26.02 -19.16 -25.83
N ALA A 30 25.47 -18.46 -26.82
CA ALA A 30 24.17 -17.80 -26.71
C ALA A 30 23.04 -18.82 -26.43
N ALA A 31 23.05 -19.99 -27.11
CA ALA A 31 22.08 -21.05 -26.86
C ALA A 31 22.20 -21.65 -25.46
N VAL A 32 23.44 -21.88 -24.97
CA VAL A 32 23.68 -22.35 -23.60
C VAL A 32 23.25 -21.32 -22.57
N CYS A 33 23.58 -20.04 -22.77
CA CYS A 33 23.10 -18.94 -21.92
C CYS A 33 21.57 -18.85 -21.93
N GLY A 34 20.93 -19.02 -23.09
CA GLY A 34 19.48 -19.06 -23.21
C GLY A 34 18.86 -20.21 -22.44
N LEU A 35 19.42 -21.42 -22.55
CA LEU A 35 19.00 -22.58 -21.75
C LEU A 35 19.20 -22.34 -20.25
N LEU A 36 20.36 -21.85 -19.85
CA LEU A 36 20.63 -21.51 -18.45
C LEU A 36 19.66 -20.45 -17.93
N TRP A 37 19.27 -19.48 -18.75
CA TRP A 37 18.27 -18.49 -18.39
C TRP A 37 16.84 -19.08 -18.35
N LEU A 38 16.50 -20.01 -19.24
CA LEU A 38 15.18 -20.69 -19.21
C LEU A 38 14.93 -21.44 -17.89
N PHE A 39 15.96 -22.08 -17.34
CA PHE A 39 15.85 -22.85 -16.10
C PHE A 39 16.28 -22.07 -14.84
N GLY A 40 17.18 -21.09 -14.98
CA GLY A 40 17.74 -20.33 -13.85
C GLY A 40 17.21 -18.90 -13.71
N GLY A 41 16.52 -18.39 -14.72
CA GLY A 41 15.86 -17.08 -14.66
C GLY A 41 14.70 -17.08 -13.67
N GLN A 42 14.37 -15.92 -13.12
CA GLN A 42 13.20 -15.73 -12.28
C GLN A 42 12.33 -14.61 -12.86
N LEU A 43 11.06 -14.90 -13.07
CA LEU A 43 10.02 -13.99 -13.51
C LEU A 43 8.95 -13.95 -12.41
N ALA A 44 8.71 -12.77 -11.87
CA ALA A 44 7.64 -12.58 -10.89
C ALA A 44 6.29 -12.54 -11.60
N VAL A 45 5.34 -13.37 -11.15
CA VAL A 45 3.93 -13.25 -11.51
C VAL A 45 3.33 -12.13 -10.64
N LYS A 46 2.86 -11.08 -11.30
CA LYS A 46 2.29 -9.90 -10.65
C LYS A 46 0.79 -9.85 -10.89
N ALA A 47 0.00 -9.67 -9.84
CA ALA A 47 -1.41 -9.32 -9.94
C ALA A 47 -1.55 -7.80 -9.82
N PRO A 48 -1.92 -7.08 -10.91
CA PRO A 48 -2.22 -5.66 -10.84
C PRO A 48 -3.54 -5.46 -10.08
N ALA A 49 -3.54 -4.51 -9.17
CA ALA A 49 -4.69 -4.14 -8.37
C ALA A 49 -4.70 -2.63 -8.15
N MET A 50 -5.89 -2.06 -7.95
CA MET A 50 -5.99 -0.69 -7.46
C MET A 50 -6.10 -0.71 -5.95
N GLY A 51 -5.71 0.37 -5.31
CA GLY A 51 -5.89 0.54 -3.89
C GLY A 51 -5.95 1.99 -3.49
N VAL A 52 -5.97 2.19 -2.19
CA VAL A 52 -6.00 3.49 -1.56
C VAL A 52 -5.18 3.43 -0.29
N MET A 53 -4.37 4.45 -0.10
CA MET A 53 -3.64 4.62 1.14
C MET A 53 -4.57 5.17 2.20
N VAL A 54 -4.57 4.53 3.36
CA VAL A 54 -5.41 4.90 4.49
C VAL A 54 -4.60 4.83 5.76
N ASN A 55 -5.04 5.59 6.76
CA ASN A 55 -4.56 5.47 8.13
C ASN A 55 -5.70 4.86 8.96
N PRO A 56 -5.85 3.53 8.98
CA PRO A 56 -6.82 2.87 9.81
C PRO A 56 -6.29 2.79 11.24
N PRO A 57 -7.17 2.54 12.22
CA PRO A 57 -8.60 2.58 12.11
C PRO A 57 -9.12 4.02 12.11
N GLY A 58 -10.36 4.19 11.65
CA GLY A 58 -11.10 5.41 11.96
C GLY A 58 -11.11 5.66 13.46
N ASN A 59 -11.28 6.92 13.84
CA ASN A 59 -11.26 7.31 15.24
C ASN A 59 -12.22 6.45 16.08
N VAL A 60 -11.78 6.04 17.27
CA VAL A 60 -12.58 5.29 18.24
C VAL A 60 -13.29 6.28 19.16
N GLU A 61 -14.62 6.29 19.13
CA GLU A 61 -15.42 7.02 20.11
C GLU A 61 -15.58 6.21 21.40
N VAL A 62 -15.29 6.86 22.52
CA VAL A 62 -15.51 6.32 23.86
C VAL A 62 -16.79 6.93 24.41
N PHE A 63 -17.71 6.05 24.81
CA PHE A 63 -19.02 6.41 25.36
C PHE A 63 -19.06 6.22 26.87
N SER A 64 -19.87 7.02 27.56
CA SER A 64 -20.14 6.79 28.96
C SER A 64 -21.03 5.56 29.16
N THR A 65 -20.67 4.70 30.10
CA THR A 65 -21.49 3.54 30.49
C THR A 65 -22.54 3.90 31.53
N VAL A 66 -22.45 5.08 32.15
CA VAL A 66 -23.33 5.56 33.21
C VAL A 66 -23.84 6.98 32.94
N SER A 67 -24.99 7.32 33.52
CA SER A 67 -25.49 8.69 33.53
C SER A 67 -24.96 9.44 34.75
N GLY A 68 -24.64 10.73 34.60
CA GLY A 68 -24.11 11.53 35.69
C GLY A 68 -23.43 12.81 35.22
N THR A 69 -22.61 13.39 36.07
CA THR A 69 -21.87 14.63 35.79
C THR A 69 -20.40 14.34 35.61
N ILE A 70 -19.78 14.92 34.57
CA ILE A 70 -18.33 14.85 34.36
C ILE A 70 -17.60 15.66 35.44
N GLU A 71 -16.61 15.07 36.09
CA GLU A 71 -15.76 15.76 37.07
C GLU A 71 -14.69 16.64 36.39
N ASN A 72 -13.98 17.44 37.18
CA ASN A 72 -12.91 18.34 36.70
C ASN A 72 -11.59 17.59 36.47
N ASN A 73 -11.65 16.50 35.71
CA ASN A 73 -10.51 15.66 35.36
C ASN A 73 -10.61 15.14 33.92
N LEU A 74 -11.34 15.85 33.06
CA LEU A 74 -11.47 15.49 31.66
C LEU A 74 -10.12 15.65 30.96
N ILE A 75 -9.66 14.59 30.30
CA ILE A 75 -8.38 14.61 29.62
C ILE A 75 -8.38 15.64 28.48
N PRO A 76 -7.32 16.46 28.32
CA PRO A 76 -7.24 17.42 27.22
C PRO A 76 -7.10 16.73 25.86
N SER A 77 -7.54 17.42 24.79
CA SER A 77 -7.23 17.00 23.43
C SER A 77 -5.74 17.07 23.14
N GLY A 78 -5.27 16.20 22.24
CA GLY A 78 -3.86 16.04 21.89
C GLY A 78 -3.04 15.17 22.83
N THR A 79 -3.63 14.66 23.93
CA THR A 79 -2.91 13.85 24.92
C THR A 79 -2.72 12.42 24.43
N PRO A 80 -1.49 11.86 24.44
CA PRO A 80 -1.29 10.42 24.21
C PRO A 80 -1.82 9.62 25.41
N VAL A 81 -2.46 8.48 25.12
CA VAL A 81 -3.08 7.60 26.12
C VAL A 81 -2.73 6.14 25.84
N LEU A 82 -2.64 5.35 26.90
CA LEU A 82 -2.54 3.90 26.82
C LEU A 82 -3.91 3.27 27.13
N LYS A 83 -4.11 2.04 26.67
CA LYS A 83 -5.28 1.24 27.00
C LYS A 83 -5.39 1.10 28.52
N GLY A 84 -6.53 1.50 29.07
CA GLY A 84 -6.81 1.53 30.50
C GLY A 84 -6.67 2.90 31.15
N ASP A 85 -6.00 3.86 30.50
CA ASP A 85 -5.84 5.21 31.06
C ASP A 85 -7.20 5.89 31.25
N VAL A 86 -7.39 6.56 32.38
CA VAL A 86 -8.63 7.28 32.70
C VAL A 86 -8.73 8.53 31.84
N LEU A 87 -9.79 8.62 31.05
CA LEU A 87 -10.10 9.74 30.16
C LEU A 87 -11.00 10.77 30.84
N ALA A 88 -11.93 10.32 31.68
CA ALA A 88 -12.85 11.14 32.46
C ALA A 88 -13.43 10.34 33.62
N THR A 89 -13.86 11.01 34.68
CA THR A 89 -14.66 10.39 35.74
C THR A 89 -16.07 10.96 35.74
N VAL A 90 -17.07 10.09 35.82
CA VAL A 90 -18.49 10.46 35.94
C VAL A 90 -18.93 10.26 37.38
N LYS A 91 -19.50 11.30 37.97
CA LYS A 91 -20.22 11.21 39.24
C LYS A 91 -21.68 10.89 39.00
N THR A 92 -22.13 9.73 39.44
CA THR A 92 -23.53 9.29 39.27
C THR A 92 -24.47 10.04 40.23
N PRO A 93 -25.79 10.07 39.96
CA PRO A 93 -26.77 10.62 40.88
C PRO A 93 -26.77 9.96 42.27
N GLU A 94 -26.37 8.68 42.34
CA GLU A 94 -26.24 7.91 43.57
C GLU A 94 -25.01 8.30 44.41
N GLY A 95 -24.09 9.09 43.83
CA GLY A 95 -22.88 9.58 44.47
C GLY A 95 -21.63 8.75 44.22
N ASP A 96 -21.72 7.72 43.37
CA ASP A 96 -20.59 6.88 42.97
C ASP A 96 -19.75 7.59 41.90
N PHE A 97 -18.45 7.26 41.86
CA PHE A 97 -17.53 7.73 40.83
C PHE A 97 -17.17 6.56 39.91
N VAL A 98 -17.38 6.76 38.61
CA VAL A 98 -17.10 5.75 37.59
C VAL A 98 -16.11 6.32 36.59
N ASP A 99 -14.97 5.66 36.48
CA ASP A 99 -13.92 6.04 35.53
C ASP A 99 -14.25 5.51 34.14
N ILE A 100 -14.08 6.37 33.14
CA ILE A 100 -14.14 6.03 31.73
C ILE A 100 -12.70 5.88 31.25
N SER A 101 -12.29 4.66 30.95
CA SER A 101 -10.94 4.33 30.51
C SER A 101 -10.81 4.20 28.99
N SER A 102 -9.60 4.44 28.48
CA SER A 102 -9.26 4.22 27.08
C SER A 102 -9.36 2.73 26.71
N PRO A 103 -10.06 2.37 25.62
CA PRO A 103 -10.08 1.00 25.10
C PRO A 103 -8.83 0.62 24.29
N ILE A 104 -8.02 1.61 23.89
CA ILE A 104 -6.90 1.48 22.94
C ILE A 104 -5.66 2.28 23.38
N ASP A 105 -4.51 1.97 22.80
CA ASP A 105 -3.33 2.84 22.84
C ASP A 105 -3.49 3.91 21.74
N GLY A 106 -3.37 5.18 22.08
CA GLY A 106 -3.89 6.24 21.22
C GLY A 106 -3.44 7.65 21.55
N LYS A 107 -4.08 8.60 20.87
CA LYS A 107 -4.03 10.02 21.13
C LYS A 107 -5.46 10.57 21.11
N VAL A 108 -5.78 11.41 22.08
CA VAL A 108 -7.07 12.11 22.14
C VAL A 108 -7.15 13.09 20.97
N VAL A 109 -8.12 12.93 20.07
CA VAL A 109 -8.29 13.83 18.92
C VAL A 109 -9.34 14.90 19.16
N SER A 110 -10.45 14.56 19.83
CA SER A 110 -11.51 15.51 20.16
C SER A 110 -12.25 15.12 21.43
N LEU A 111 -12.85 16.11 22.08
CA LEU A 111 -13.72 15.95 23.24
C LEU A 111 -15.15 16.21 22.80
N SER A 112 -16.06 15.29 23.15
CA SER A 112 -17.49 15.38 22.84
C SER A 112 -18.31 15.91 24.03
N THR A 113 -17.63 16.25 25.13
CA THR A 113 -18.21 16.82 26.35
C THR A 113 -17.26 17.84 26.98
N THR A 114 -17.70 18.51 28.03
CA THR A 114 -16.90 19.43 28.85
C THR A 114 -16.95 19.04 30.32
N GLU A 115 -16.02 19.57 31.11
CA GLU A 115 -16.07 19.42 32.58
C GLU A 115 -17.40 19.95 33.13
N PHE A 116 -17.90 19.30 34.19
CA PHE A 116 -19.19 19.58 34.83
C PHE A 116 -20.44 19.40 33.95
N ALA A 117 -20.30 18.84 32.74
CA ALA A 117 -21.44 18.55 31.90
C ALA A 117 -22.24 17.35 32.43
N LEU A 118 -23.57 17.46 32.34
CA LEU A 118 -24.48 16.36 32.59
C LEU A 118 -24.58 15.48 31.34
N ILE A 119 -24.29 14.20 31.49
CA ILE A 119 -24.31 13.21 30.41
C ILE A 119 -25.16 12.00 30.77
N SER A 120 -25.64 11.28 29.75
CA SER A 120 -26.39 10.04 29.93
C SER A 120 -25.52 8.83 29.56
N ALA A 121 -25.89 7.64 30.03
CA ALA A 121 -25.34 6.41 29.50
C ALA A 121 -25.52 6.36 27.97
N GLY A 122 -24.45 6.03 27.24
CA GLY A 122 -24.37 6.06 25.79
C GLY A 122 -23.98 7.43 25.20
N SER A 123 -23.81 8.48 26.00
CA SER A 123 -23.29 9.76 25.49
C SER A 123 -21.81 9.64 25.13
N PRO A 124 -21.37 10.17 23.98
CA PRO A 124 -19.96 10.21 23.61
C PRO A 124 -19.19 11.16 24.53
N VAL A 125 -17.96 10.79 24.90
CA VAL A 125 -17.12 11.56 25.84
C VAL A 125 -15.85 12.02 25.15
N VAL A 126 -15.11 11.08 24.56
CA VAL A 126 -13.80 11.35 23.94
C VAL A 126 -13.70 10.56 22.63
N THR A 127 -13.10 11.17 21.63
CA THR A 127 -12.70 10.52 20.39
C THR A 127 -11.18 10.30 20.41
N LEU A 128 -10.74 9.07 20.16
CA LEU A 128 -9.34 8.65 20.16
C LEU A 128 -8.91 8.27 18.75
N ALA A 129 -7.70 8.66 18.35
CA ALA A 129 -7.00 8.04 17.24
C ALA A 129 -5.95 7.06 17.78
N HIS A 130 -5.60 6.04 17.01
CA HIS A 130 -4.46 5.20 17.34
C HIS A 130 -3.16 6.01 17.24
N ASN A 131 -2.22 5.81 18.18
CA ASN A 131 -1.04 6.68 18.34
C ASN A 131 -0.03 6.51 17.19
N THR A 132 -0.08 5.35 16.53
CA THR A 132 0.96 4.87 15.60
C THR A 132 0.39 3.82 14.66
N GLU A 133 -0.69 4.11 13.95
CA GLU A 133 -1.01 3.24 12.81
C GLU A 133 -0.26 3.80 11.60
N PRO A 134 0.76 3.06 11.12
CA PRO A 134 1.40 3.44 9.88
C PRO A 134 0.34 3.48 8.79
N MET A 135 0.51 4.38 7.85
CA MET A 135 -0.30 4.36 6.64
C MET A 135 -0.19 2.96 6.02
N ILE A 136 -1.33 2.35 5.72
CA ILE A 136 -1.40 1.06 5.05
C ILE A 136 -2.06 1.25 3.68
N GLY A 137 -1.77 0.33 2.77
CA GLY A 137 -2.53 0.19 1.53
C GLY A 137 -3.73 -0.73 1.74
N LEU A 138 -4.93 -0.25 1.46
CA LEU A 138 -6.08 -1.12 1.17
C LEU A 138 -6.11 -1.38 -0.32
N ILE A 139 -5.80 -2.61 -0.70
CA ILE A 139 -5.68 -3.04 -2.09
C ILE A 139 -6.88 -3.90 -2.47
N PHE A 140 -7.53 -3.57 -3.57
CA PHE A 140 -8.71 -4.26 -4.08
C PHE A 140 -8.31 -5.23 -5.19
N VAL A 141 -8.23 -6.50 -4.82
CA VAL A 141 -7.74 -7.55 -5.73
C VAL A 141 -8.95 -8.29 -6.33
N PRO A 142 -8.96 -8.54 -7.66
CA PRO A 142 -10.01 -9.34 -8.28
C PRO A 142 -10.14 -10.71 -7.62
N SER A 143 -11.38 -11.13 -7.37
CA SER A 143 -11.66 -12.42 -6.70
C SER A 143 -11.07 -13.62 -7.46
N THR A 144 -10.88 -13.49 -8.77
CA THR A 144 -10.27 -14.52 -9.64
C THR A 144 -8.78 -14.72 -9.41
N ALA A 145 -8.08 -13.76 -8.81
CA ALA A 145 -6.65 -13.84 -8.51
C ALA A 145 -6.38 -14.19 -7.03
N MET A 146 -7.44 -14.39 -6.23
CA MET A 146 -7.32 -14.48 -4.78
C MET A 146 -6.74 -15.80 -4.27
N ASP A 147 -6.89 -16.89 -5.02
CA ASP A 147 -6.43 -18.21 -4.61
C ASP A 147 -4.91 -18.24 -4.32
N ASP A 148 -4.16 -17.36 -4.98
CA ASP A 148 -2.71 -17.22 -4.81
C ASP A 148 -2.30 -16.11 -3.84
N VAL A 149 -3.23 -15.30 -3.32
CA VAL A 149 -2.94 -14.15 -2.45
C VAL A 149 -3.00 -14.57 -0.99
N VAL A 150 -1.84 -14.64 -0.36
CA VAL A 150 -1.70 -15.02 1.05
C VAL A 150 -0.97 -13.95 1.86
N PRO A 151 -1.22 -13.86 3.19
CA PRO A 151 -0.40 -13.04 4.06
C PRO A 151 1.08 -13.35 3.91
N GLY A 152 1.89 -12.29 3.83
CA GLY A 152 3.33 -12.37 3.71
C GLY A 152 3.89 -12.01 2.34
N LEU A 153 3.06 -11.98 1.29
CA LEU A 153 3.50 -11.62 -0.05
C LEU A 153 3.96 -10.17 -0.13
N LYS A 154 4.98 -9.94 -0.96
CA LYS A 154 5.49 -8.60 -1.25
C LYS A 154 4.52 -7.87 -2.17
N VAL A 155 4.33 -6.57 -1.92
CA VAL A 155 3.52 -5.68 -2.74
C VAL A 155 4.37 -4.49 -3.15
N GLU A 156 4.33 -4.14 -4.43
CA GLU A 156 4.85 -2.88 -4.94
C GLU A 156 3.69 -1.90 -5.01
N VAL A 157 3.77 -0.76 -4.33
CA VAL A 157 2.70 0.24 -4.25
C VAL A 157 3.18 1.54 -4.88
N SER A 158 2.42 2.03 -5.84
CA SER A 158 2.73 3.20 -6.65
C SER A 158 1.61 4.24 -6.51
N PRO A 159 1.86 5.35 -5.80
CA PRO A 159 0.92 6.47 -5.78
C PRO A 159 0.76 7.08 -7.18
N ASP A 160 -0.48 7.33 -7.60
CA ASP A 160 -0.78 7.94 -8.91
C ASP A 160 -0.24 9.38 -9.02
N THR A 161 0.08 9.99 -7.89
CA THR A 161 0.60 11.36 -7.78
C THR A 161 2.09 11.50 -8.08
N THR A 162 2.84 10.40 -8.27
CA THR A 162 4.30 10.42 -8.21
C THR A 162 4.97 9.92 -9.50
N ASP A 163 6.06 10.57 -9.94
CA ASP A 163 6.87 10.11 -11.08
C ASP A 163 7.68 8.84 -10.72
N LEU A 164 7.17 7.71 -11.19
CA LEU A 164 7.76 6.38 -10.96
C LEU A 164 9.18 6.22 -11.49
N THR A 165 9.62 7.06 -12.43
CA THR A 165 10.95 6.98 -13.04
C THR A 165 12.05 7.38 -12.04
N GLN A 166 11.76 8.34 -11.16
CA GLN A 166 12.69 8.82 -10.15
C GLN A 166 12.37 8.26 -8.76
N ALA A 167 11.10 8.34 -8.35
CA ALA A 167 10.70 7.95 -7.00
C ALA A 167 10.71 6.42 -6.81
N GLY A 168 10.43 5.66 -7.87
CA GLY A 168 10.20 4.23 -7.79
C GLY A 168 8.83 3.90 -7.17
N TYR A 169 8.77 2.81 -6.42
CA TYR A 169 7.56 2.34 -5.72
C TYR A 169 7.84 2.12 -4.24
N ILE A 170 6.79 2.21 -3.43
CA ILE A 170 6.79 1.86 -2.02
C ILE A 170 6.75 0.33 -1.92
N VAL A 171 7.58 -0.24 -1.04
CA VAL A 171 7.51 -1.67 -0.74
C VAL A 171 6.56 -1.90 0.42
N GLY A 172 5.66 -2.86 0.27
CA GLY A 172 4.78 -3.31 1.33
C GLY A 172 4.66 -4.82 1.40
N LYS A 173 3.92 -5.29 2.39
CA LYS A 173 3.66 -6.71 2.66
C LYS A 173 2.20 -6.94 2.97
N VAL A 174 1.61 -7.98 2.37
CA VAL A 174 0.24 -8.40 2.69
C VAL A 174 0.19 -8.86 4.14
N THR A 175 -0.66 -8.24 4.96
CA THR A 175 -0.86 -8.61 6.37
C THR A 175 -2.16 -9.36 6.59
N LYS A 176 -3.22 -8.99 5.86
CA LYS A 176 -4.54 -9.59 5.98
C LYS A 176 -5.26 -9.60 4.63
N VAL A 177 -6.05 -10.64 4.39
CA VAL A 177 -6.93 -10.78 3.23
C VAL A 177 -8.35 -10.97 3.77
N ASP A 178 -9.29 -10.12 3.38
CA ASP A 178 -10.69 -10.32 3.74
C ASP A 178 -11.33 -11.38 2.82
N PRO A 179 -11.98 -12.42 3.38
CA PRO A 179 -12.49 -13.55 2.60
C PRO A 179 -13.76 -13.22 1.80
N LEU A 180 -14.34 -12.05 2.01
CA LEU A 180 -15.59 -11.62 1.39
C LEU A 180 -15.33 -10.52 0.37
N PRO A 181 -16.03 -10.53 -0.78
CA PRO A 181 -16.01 -9.41 -1.71
C PRO A 181 -16.45 -8.10 -1.06
N VAL A 182 -15.81 -7.01 -1.48
CA VAL A 182 -16.12 -5.66 -1.01
C VAL A 182 -17.46 -5.22 -1.57
N THR A 183 -18.28 -4.56 -0.75
CA THR A 183 -19.56 -3.98 -1.18
C THR A 183 -19.38 -2.61 -1.83
N VAL A 184 -20.38 -2.17 -2.60
CA VAL A 184 -20.37 -0.83 -3.21
C VAL A 184 -20.31 0.26 -2.14
N GLU A 185 -21.04 0.08 -1.04
CA GLU A 185 -21.11 1.04 0.07
C GLU A 185 -19.75 1.18 0.77
N ARG A 186 -19.02 0.07 0.95
CA ARG A 186 -17.67 0.08 1.52
C ARG A 186 -16.69 0.84 0.62
N LEU A 187 -16.75 0.62 -0.70
CA LEU A 187 -15.91 1.36 -1.65
C LEU A 187 -16.27 2.85 -1.71
N GLN A 188 -17.56 3.22 -1.64
CA GLN A 188 -17.99 4.61 -1.57
C GLN A 188 -17.44 5.32 -0.32
N LEU A 189 -17.43 4.65 0.82
CA LEU A 189 -16.87 5.21 2.06
C LEU A 189 -15.37 5.48 1.93
N ILE A 190 -14.64 4.60 1.24
CA ILE A 190 -13.19 4.70 1.12
C ILE A 190 -12.76 5.66 0.00
N LEU A 191 -13.36 5.54 -1.18
CA LEU A 191 -12.99 6.31 -2.37
C LEU A 191 -13.68 7.69 -2.43
N GLY A 192 -14.74 7.91 -1.64
CA GLY A 192 -15.49 9.16 -1.60
C GLY A 192 -16.37 9.44 -2.83
N ASP A 193 -16.23 8.67 -3.91
CA ASP A 193 -16.99 8.83 -5.16
C ASP A 193 -17.67 7.53 -5.63
N THR A 194 -18.95 7.64 -5.99
CA THR A 194 -19.75 6.49 -6.44
C THR A 194 -19.37 6.01 -7.84
N GLY A 195 -18.92 6.90 -8.73
CA GLY A 195 -18.50 6.55 -10.08
C GLY A 195 -17.22 5.70 -10.06
N GLN A 196 -16.24 6.08 -9.25
CA GLN A 196 -15.00 5.33 -9.07
C GLN A 196 -15.24 3.93 -8.48
N ALA A 197 -16.11 3.83 -7.45
CA ALA A 197 -16.49 2.55 -6.86
C ALA A 197 -17.13 1.60 -7.90
N GLN A 198 -18.02 2.13 -8.75
CA GLN A 198 -18.64 1.34 -9.83
C GLN A 198 -17.64 0.94 -10.91
N GLN A 199 -16.72 1.84 -11.27
CA GLN A 199 -15.69 1.55 -12.27
C GLN A 199 -14.75 0.44 -11.80
N LEU A 200 -14.33 0.46 -10.52
CA LEU A 200 -13.53 -0.60 -9.93
C LEU A 200 -14.26 -1.96 -9.97
N LEU A 201 -15.55 -1.98 -9.64
CA LEU A 201 -16.37 -3.19 -9.65
C LEU A 201 -16.84 -3.64 -11.05
N ALA A 202 -16.67 -2.81 -12.09
CA ALA A 202 -17.07 -3.15 -13.45
C ALA A 202 -16.31 -4.36 -14.02
N ALA A 203 -15.08 -4.60 -13.53
CA ALA A 203 -14.27 -5.76 -13.89
C ALA A 203 -14.68 -7.05 -13.14
N GLY A 204 -15.58 -6.96 -12.15
CA GLY A 204 -16.03 -8.07 -11.32
C GLY A 204 -15.85 -7.80 -9.82
N PRO A 205 -16.20 -8.78 -8.96
CA PRO A 205 -16.05 -8.66 -7.52
C PRO A 205 -14.57 -8.62 -7.13
N VAL A 206 -14.22 -7.69 -6.24
CA VAL A 206 -12.87 -7.56 -5.65
C VAL A 206 -12.94 -7.85 -4.15
N GLN A 207 -11.85 -8.34 -3.57
CA GLN A 207 -11.71 -8.44 -2.10
C GLN A 207 -10.68 -7.43 -1.58
N GLU A 208 -10.82 -7.06 -0.31
CA GLU A 208 -9.95 -6.10 0.38
C GLU A 208 -8.72 -6.82 0.94
N VAL A 209 -7.54 -6.34 0.57
CA VAL A 209 -6.24 -6.84 1.03
C VAL A 209 -5.51 -5.73 1.75
N PHE A 210 -5.11 -5.99 2.98
CA PHE A 210 -4.39 -5.05 3.83
C PHE A 210 -2.89 -5.21 3.59
N VAL A 211 -2.23 -4.11 3.28
CA VAL A 211 -0.81 -4.05 2.96
C VAL A 211 -0.12 -3.07 3.91
N GLU A 212 0.72 -3.60 4.79
CA GLU A 212 1.59 -2.78 5.62
C GLU A 212 2.75 -2.27 4.77
N LEU A 213 3.03 -0.97 4.85
CA LEU A 213 4.12 -0.33 4.12
C LEU A 213 5.41 -0.44 4.93
N GLU A 214 6.49 -0.88 4.28
CA GLU A 214 7.81 -1.02 4.91
C GLU A 214 8.34 0.36 5.29
N GLN A 215 8.80 0.50 6.53
CA GLN A 215 9.27 1.77 7.09
C GLN A 215 10.78 1.91 6.87
N ASP A 216 11.22 3.10 6.47
CA ASP A 216 12.62 3.49 6.44
C ASP A 216 12.76 4.89 7.06
N PRO A 217 13.33 5.02 8.28
CA PRO A 217 13.53 6.31 8.94
C PRO A 217 14.40 7.29 8.17
N GLN A 218 15.15 6.83 7.16
CA GLN A 218 15.97 7.68 6.27
C GLN A 218 15.31 7.89 4.90
N GLY A 219 14.26 7.13 4.59
CA GLY A 219 13.50 7.21 3.35
C GLY A 219 12.50 8.36 3.34
N ALA A 220 12.08 8.76 2.14
CA ALA A 220 11.05 9.78 1.97
C ALA A 220 9.75 9.36 2.67
N LEU A 221 9.16 10.29 3.42
CA LEU A 221 7.93 10.07 4.21
C LEU A 221 8.06 8.96 5.27
N GLY A 222 9.28 8.56 5.64
CA GLY A 222 9.51 7.47 6.58
C GLY A 222 9.24 6.07 6.01
N LEU A 223 9.07 5.96 4.69
CA LEU A 223 8.75 4.72 3.99
C LEU A 223 9.95 4.22 3.19
N TYR A 224 10.03 2.91 2.99
CA TYR A 224 11.02 2.30 2.11
C TYR A 224 10.57 2.39 0.65
N TRP A 225 11.36 3.11 -0.15
CA TRP A 225 11.17 3.26 -1.58
C TRP A 225 12.22 2.43 -2.34
N SER A 226 11.82 1.88 -3.49
CA SER A 226 12.77 1.22 -4.39
C SER A 226 13.71 2.20 -5.09
N GLY A 227 13.36 3.49 -5.11
CA GLY A 227 14.12 4.60 -5.69
C GLY A 227 14.42 5.68 -4.64
N GLU A 228 14.54 6.93 -5.08
CA GLU A 228 14.83 8.06 -4.19
C GLU A 228 13.61 8.50 -3.36
N GLY A 229 12.42 8.03 -3.73
CA GLY A 229 11.14 8.51 -3.19
C GLY A 229 10.69 9.84 -3.80
N PRO A 230 9.51 10.35 -3.43
CA PRO A 230 8.98 11.60 -3.94
C PRO A 230 9.80 12.80 -3.44
N ALA A 231 9.69 13.93 -4.14
CA ALA A 231 10.33 15.17 -3.71
C ALA A 231 9.80 15.56 -2.31
N ALA A 232 10.65 16.14 -1.46
CA ALA A 232 10.36 16.41 -0.04
C ALA A 232 9.12 17.31 0.25
N ALA A 233 8.50 17.90 -0.77
CA ALA A 233 7.27 18.70 -0.66
C ALA A 233 5.98 17.94 -1.03
N GLU A 234 6.09 16.74 -1.58
CA GLU A 234 4.95 15.87 -1.87
C GLU A 234 4.59 15.09 -0.60
N ASP A 235 3.37 15.31 -0.12
CA ASP A 235 2.80 14.56 0.99
C ASP A 235 1.81 13.53 0.46
N ILE A 236 1.79 12.37 1.10
CA ILE A 236 0.84 11.31 0.80
C ILE A 236 -0.22 11.33 1.88
N SER A 237 -1.40 11.80 1.52
CA SER A 237 -2.55 11.84 2.42
C SER A 237 -3.36 10.54 2.38
N SER A 238 -4.06 10.26 3.48
CA SER A 238 -5.12 9.23 3.47
C SER A 238 -6.16 9.57 2.41
N GLY A 239 -6.57 8.57 1.63
CA GLY A 239 -7.42 8.73 0.44
C GLY A 239 -6.64 8.80 -0.88
N THR A 240 -5.30 8.86 -0.85
CA THR A 240 -4.49 8.81 -2.07
C THR A 240 -4.68 7.46 -2.78
N ILE A 241 -5.07 7.51 -4.05
CA ILE A 241 -5.24 6.33 -4.90
C ILE A 241 -3.85 5.79 -5.28
N VAL A 242 -3.73 4.46 -5.27
CA VAL A 242 -2.50 3.75 -5.64
C VAL A 242 -2.77 2.66 -6.66
N GLU A 243 -1.80 2.43 -7.53
CA GLU A 243 -1.65 1.17 -8.25
C GLU A 243 -0.79 0.23 -7.40
N ALA A 244 -1.20 -1.02 -7.25
CA ALA A 244 -0.47 -2.03 -6.52
C ALA A 244 -0.19 -3.25 -7.40
N LYS A 245 0.99 -3.84 -7.22
CA LYS A 245 1.38 -5.10 -7.86
C LYS A 245 1.76 -6.10 -6.78
N ILE A 246 0.90 -7.09 -6.58
CA ILE A 246 1.16 -8.17 -5.62
C ILE A 246 2.03 -9.21 -6.29
N ILE A 247 3.17 -9.52 -5.67
CA ILE A 247 4.13 -10.51 -6.15
C ILE A 247 3.67 -11.89 -5.66
N LEU A 248 2.96 -12.64 -6.52
CA LEU A 248 2.35 -13.92 -6.14
C LEU A 248 3.40 -15.02 -5.97
N ARG A 249 4.25 -15.19 -6.98
CA ARG A 249 5.31 -16.20 -7.02
C ARG A 249 6.40 -15.82 -8.01
N ASN A 250 7.60 -16.32 -7.78
CA ASN A 250 8.67 -16.31 -8.77
C ASN A 250 8.61 -17.63 -9.54
N GLN A 251 8.55 -17.56 -10.86
CA GLN A 251 8.59 -18.72 -11.75
C GLN A 251 9.72 -18.59 -12.75
N THR A 252 10.25 -19.70 -13.24
CA THR A 252 11.27 -19.69 -14.30
C THR A 252 10.64 -19.36 -15.65
N PRO A 253 11.41 -18.82 -16.62
CA PRO A 253 10.90 -18.64 -17.99
C PRO A 253 10.40 -19.94 -18.62
N TRP A 254 10.95 -21.10 -18.23
CA TRP A 254 10.47 -22.40 -18.65
C TRP A 254 9.07 -22.73 -18.10
N GLU A 255 8.84 -22.51 -16.80
CA GLU A 255 7.52 -22.67 -16.16
C GLU A 255 6.49 -21.75 -16.82
N ALA A 256 6.86 -20.48 -17.07
CA ALA A 256 6.01 -19.52 -17.77
C ALA A 256 5.61 -19.99 -19.19
N PHE A 257 6.54 -20.63 -19.92
CA PHE A 257 6.27 -21.15 -21.26
C PHE A 257 5.40 -22.42 -21.24
N THR A 258 5.57 -23.27 -20.23
CA THR A 258 4.88 -24.57 -20.13
C THR A 258 3.55 -24.50 -19.40
N GLY A 259 3.27 -23.41 -18.67
CA GLY A 259 2.05 -23.23 -17.89
C GLY A 259 1.97 -24.09 -16.63
N ASN A 260 3.11 -24.65 -16.19
CA ASN A 260 3.25 -25.42 -14.95
C ASN A 260 3.77 -24.56 -13.80
#